data_AF-F4XA65-F1
#
_entry.id   AF-F4XA65-F1
#
_cell.length_a   1.000
_cell.length_b   1.000
_cell.length_c   1.000
_cell.angle_alpha   90.00
_cell.angle_beta   90.00
_cell.angle_gamma   90.00
#
_symmetry.space_group_name_H-M   'P 1'
#
loop_
_entity.id
_entity.type
_entity.pdbx_description
1 polymer ?
#
loop_
_entity_poly.entity_id
_entity_poly.type
_entity_poly.pdbx_seq_one_letter_code
_entity_poly.pdbx_strand_id
1 'polypeptide(L)'
;MKPWVEHFVHACVAEIPDLVYGRRLSRELADHLESLASDLEGQGLSSDEARQRALEHMGDPGALSTVYLEQWRQRMNTPRHRIPRILFLISFLCYAAAMLGFGVLYIINTHNFGKPHPGYWGILSVLLALVLVTAPVIAGLPRSWNLIKYSCWIYAAMQVLPILCWMALGGPFEVSGIMVSGAAGTLSHSVLAVWSVMNGYQLGCYQKAFSNRFSILGHC
;
A
#
# COMPACT_ATOMS: atom_id res chain seq x y z
N MET A 1 -14.80 1.76 -27.66
CA MET A 1 -14.75 0.32 -28.01
C MET A 1 -16.13 -0.13 -28.41
N LYS A 2 -16.22 -1.07 -29.36
CA LYS A 2 -17.48 -1.72 -29.69
C LYS A 2 -17.92 -2.62 -28.50
N PRO A 3 -19.23 -2.80 -28.22
CA PRO A 3 -19.69 -3.53 -27.03
C PRO A 3 -19.19 -4.97 -26.92
N TRP A 4 -19.01 -5.65 -28.05
CA TRP A 4 -18.53 -7.03 -28.07
C TRP A 4 -17.02 -7.15 -27.76
N VAL A 5 -16.23 -6.14 -28.15
CA VAL A 5 -14.80 -6.03 -27.83
C VAL A 5 -14.65 -5.79 -26.34
N GLU A 6 -15.46 -4.87 -25.80
CA GLU A 6 -15.48 -4.57 -24.36
C GLU A 6 -15.83 -5.79 -23.52
N HIS A 7 -16.85 -6.55 -23.92
CA HIS A 7 -17.23 -7.77 -23.21
C HIS A 7 -16.10 -8.81 -23.18
N PHE A 8 -15.45 -9.04 -24.32
CA PHE A 8 -14.34 -9.99 -24.42
C PHE A 8 -13.12 -9.53 -23.60
N VAL A 9 -12.71 -8.27 -23.79
CA VAL A 9 -11.57 -7.71 -23.06
C VAL A 9 -11.81 -7.73 -21.56
N HIS A 10 -13.01 -7.35 -21.12
CA HIS A 10 -13.39 -7.40 -19.71
C HIS A 10 -13.27 -8.83 -19.16
N ALA A 11 -13.75 -9.84 -19.90
CA ALA A 11 -13.61 -11.24 -19.49
C ALA A 11 -12.14 -11.68 -19.39
N CYS A 12 -11.26 -11.25 -20.30
CA CYS A 12 -9.83 -11.57 -20.27
C CYS A 12 -9.06 -10.90 -19.12
N VAL A 13 -9.49 -9.72 -18.66
CA VAL A 13 -8.73 -8.93 -17.68
C VAL A 13 -9.44 -8.77 -16.33
N ALA A 14 -10.60 -9.40 -16.14
CA ALA A 14 -11.43 -9.25 -14.93
C ALA A 14 -10.65 -9.51 -13.63
N GLU A 15 -9.72 -10.47 -13.65
CA GLU A 15 -8.92 -10.84 -12.48
C GLU A 15 -7.63 -10.01 -12.32
N ILE A 16 -7.31 -9.16 -13.31
CA ILE A 16 -6.11 -8.34 -13.32
C ILE A 16 -6.44 -6.96 -12.74
N PRO A 17 -5.73 -6.48 -11.71
CA PRO A 17 -6.01 -5.17 -11.14
C PRO A 17 -5.89 -4.04 -12.17
N ASP A 18 -6.82 -3.09 -12.13
CA ASP A 18 -6.82 -1.87 -12.97
C ASP A 18 -5.66 -0.91 -12.63
N LEU A 19 -4.48 -1.33 -13.07
CA LEU A 19 -3.22 -0.61 -12.99
C LEU A 19 -2.74 -0.30 -14.40
N VAL A 20 -1.61 0.40 -14.53
CA VAL A 20 -1.01 0.74 -15.83
C VAL A 20 -0.86 -0.49 -16.74
N TYR A 21 -0.53 -1.65 -16.16
CA TYR A 21 -0.47 -2.92 -16.88
C TYR A 21 -1.85 -3.38 -17.38
N GLY A 22 -2.86 -3.41 -16.50
CA GLY A 22 -4.22 -3.81 -16.86
C GLY A 22 -4.78 -2.93 -17.97
N ARG A 23 -4.70 -1.59 -17.84
CA ARG A 23 -5.16 -0.66 -18.89
C ARG A 23 -4.43 -0.82 -20.21
N ARG A 24 -3.12 -1.06 -20.15
CA ARG A 24 -2.32 -1.31 -21.35
C ARG A 24 -2.74 -2.61 -22.02
N LEU A 25 -2.88 -3.68 -21.25
CA LEU A 25 -3.32 -4.99 -21.75
C LEU A 25 -4.73 -4.93 -22.34
N SER A 26 -5.66 -4.23 -21.68
CA SER A 26 -7.02 -4.02 -22.20
C SER A 26 -7.00 -3.31 -23.55
N ARG A 27 -6.14 -2.31 -23.70
CA ARG A 27 -5.97 -1.59 -24.98
C ARG A 27 -5.35 -2.48 -26.04
N GLU A 28 -4.26 -3.19 -25.72
CA GLU A 28 -3.59 -4.10 -26.65
C GLU A 28 -4.55 -5.21 -27.13
N LEU A 29 -5.37 -5.77 -26.23
CA LEU A 29 -6.40 -6.75 -26.57
C LEU A 29 -7.50 -6.15 -27.45
N ALA A 30 -7.99 -4.96 -27.12
CA ALA A 30 -9.01 -4.28 -27.91
C ALA A 30 -8.51 -3.96 -29.33
N ASP A 31 -7.31 -3.38 -29.43
CA ASP A 31 -6.67 -3.03 -30.69
C ASP A 31 -6.45 -4.28 -31.55
N HIS A 32 -6.00 -5.39 -30.94
CA HIS A 32 -5.81 -6.65 -31.66
C HIS A 32 -7.13 -7.26 -32.15
N LEU A 33 -8.18 -7.26 -31.32
CA LEU A 33 -9.51 -7.74 -31.70
C LEU A 33 -10.11 -6.95 -32.86
N GLU A 34 -10.00 -5.62 -32.78
CA GLU A 34 -10.55 -4.70 -33.78
C GLU A 34 -9.76 -4.79 -35.10
N SER A 35 -8.43 -4.91 -35.03
CA SER A 35 -7.58 -5.15 -36.20
C SER A 35 -7.93 -6.47 -36.88
N LEU A 36 -8.05 -7.56 -36.10
CA LEU A 36 -8.36 -8.88 -36.64
C LEU A 36 -9.73 -8.91 -37.34
N ALA A 37 -10.75 -8.31 -36.73
CA ALA A 37 -12.06 -8.18 -37.35
C ALA A 37 -12.00 -7.35 -38.64
N SER A 38 -11.26 -6.25 -38.66
CA SER A 38 -11.09 -5.42 -39.85
C SER A 38 -10.38 -6.17 -40.98
N ASP A 39 -9.36 -6.97 -40.66
CA ASP A 39 -8.64 -7.77 -41.65
C ASP A 39 -9.53 -8.86 -42.26
N LEU A 40 -10.44 -9.44 -41.47
CA LEU A 40 -11.40 -10.44 -41.91
C LEU A 40 -12.52 -9.83 -42.77
N GLU A 41 -13.01 -8.64 -42.41
CA GLU A 41 -13.92 -7.85 -43.27
C GLU A 41 -13.24 -7.51 -44.62
N GLY A 42 -11.96 -7.14 -44.60
CA GLY A 42 -11.15 -6.89 -45.80
C GLY A 42 -10.96 -8.13 -46.68
N GLN A 43 -11.10 -9.34 -46.14
CA GLN A 43 -11.09 -10.60 -46.86
C GLN A 43 -12.46 -10.98 -47.45
N GLY A 44 -13.47 -10.11 -47.30
CA GLY A 44 -14.80 -10.28 -47.89
C GLY A 44 -15.83 -10.94 -46.98
N LEU A 45 -15.52 -11.15 -45.69
CA LEU A 45 -16.51 -11.60 -44.70
C LEU A 45 -17.45 -10.45 -44.33
N SER A 46 -18.70 -10.79 -44.00
CA SER A 46 -19.60 -9.80 -43.39
C SER A 46 -19.12 -9.42 -41.98
N SER A 47 -19.54 -8.25 -41.48
CA SER A 47 -19.10 -7.75 -40.17
C SER A 47 -19.43 -8.71 -39.01
N ASP A 48 -20.58 -9.39 -39.07
CA ASP A 48 -20.97 -10.36 -38.05
C ASP A 48 -20.12 -11.64 -38.12
N GLU A 49 -19.83 -12.14 -39.33
CA GLU A 49 -18.95 -13.30 -39.52
C GLU A 49 -17.51 -12.98 -39.11
N ALA A 50 -16.99 -11.81 -39.50
CA ALA A 50 -15.67 -11.34 -39.13
C ALA A 50 -15.51 -11.21 -37.61
N ARG A 51 -16.53 -10.68 -36.92
CA ARG A 51 -16.58 -10.62 -35.46
C ARG A 51 -16.53 -12.02 -34.85
N GLN A 52 -17.38 -12.93 -35.28
CA GLN A 52 -17.45 -14.28 -34.71
C GLN A 52 -16.12 -15.02 -34.93
N ARG A 53 -15.56 -14.91 -36.12
CA ARG A 53 -14.27 -15.51 -36.49
C ARG A 53 -13.11 -14.90 -35.71
N ALA A 54 -13.13 -13.60 -35.45
CA ALA A 54 -12.13 -12.94 -34.61
C ALA A 54 -12.19 -13.43 -33.16
N LEU A 55 -13.38 -13.63 -32.59
CA LEU A 55 -13.55 -14.21 -31.26
C LEU A 55 -13.10 -15.67 -31.21
N GLU A 56 -13.45 -16.47 -32.22
CA GLU A 56 -12.99 -17.87 -32.36
C GLU A 56 -11.46 -17.95 -32.43
N HIS A 57 -10.82 -17.04 -33.15
CA HIS A 57 -9.37 -16.99 -33.28
C HIS A 57 -8.66 -16.64 -31.96
N MET A 58 -9.25 -15.73 -31.18
CA MET A 58 -8.74 -15.36 -29.86
C MET A 58 -8.91 -16.49 -28.84
N GLY A 59 -9.91 -17.34 -29.03
CA GLY A 59 -10.16 -18.52 -28.20
C GLY A 59 -10.89 -18.19 -26.90
N ASP A 60 -10.69 -19.04 -25.89
CA ASP A 60 -11.39 -18.90 -24.60
C ASP A 60 -10.84 -17.73 -23.77
N PRO A 61 -11.66 -16.73 -23.43
CA PRO A 61 -11.24 -15.61 -22.59
C PRO A 61 -10.83 -16.04 -21.18
N GLY A 62 -11.37 -17.16 -20.65
CA GLY A 62 -10.99 -17.70 -19.34
C GLY A 62 -9.56 -18.25 -19.33
N ALA A 63 -9.21 -19.06 -20.33
CA ALA A 63 -7.84 -19.53 -20.56
C ALA A 63 -6.85 -18.36 -20.74
N LEU A 64 -7.22 -17.32 -21.50
CA LEU A 64 -6.38 -16.13 -21.64
C LEU A 64 -6.20 -15.37 -20.31
N SER A 65 -7.27 -15.24 -19.52
CA SER A 65 -7.23 -14.58 -18.21
C SER A 65 -6.23 -15.26 -17.26
N THR A 66 -6.27 -16.59 -17.18
CA THR A 66 -5.32 -17.34 -16.32
C THR A 66 -3.86 -17.14 -16.74
N VAL A 67 -3.57 -17.16 -18.05
CA VAL A 67 -2.22 -16.90 -18.57
C VAL A 67 -1.76 -15.48 -18.25
N TYR A 68 -2.58 -14.47 -18.50
CA TYR A 68 -2.21 -13.08 -18.22
C TYR A 68 -2.07 -12.80 -16.73
N LEU A 69 -2.88 -13.44 -15.89
CA LEU A 69 -2.76 -13.38 -14.44
C LEU A 69 -1.43 -13.99 -13.96
N GLU A 70 -1.03 -15.14 -14.50
CA GLU A 70 0.25 -15.78 -14.19
C GLU A 70 1.43 -14.89 -14.60
N GLN A 71 1.41 -14.36 -15.82
CA GLN A 71 2.43 -13.42 -16.30
C GLN A 71 2.51 -12.17 -15.42
N TRP A 72 1.37 -11.63 -15.02
CA TRP A 72 1.31 -10.51 -14.08
C TRP A 72 1.91 -10.89 -12.73
N ARG A 73 1.59 -12.06 -12.16
CA ARG A 73 2.16 -12.56 -10.89
C ARG A 73 3.68 -12.71 -10.98
N GLN A 74 4.18 -13.29 -12.06
CA GLN A 74 5.61 -13.43 -12.30
C GLN A 74 6.29 -12.05 -12.38
N ARG A 75 5.69 -11.10 -13.11
CA ARG A 75 6.20 -9.73 -13.21
C ARG A 75 6.24 -9.04 -11.84
N MET A 76 5.22 -9.22 -11.02
CA MET A 76 5.16 -8.69 -9.65
C MET A 76 6.18 -9.35 -8.69
N ASN A 77 6.71 -10.52 -9.05
CA ASN A 77 7.76 -11.20 -8.30
C ASN A 77 9.18 -10.89 -8.77
N THR A 78 9.34 -10.06 -9.81
CA THR A 78 10.67 -9.58 -10.22
C THR A 78 11.31 -8.70 -9.14
N PRO A 79 12.66 -8.63 -9.07
CA PRO A 79 13.38 -7.83 -8.08
C PRO A 79 12.93 -6.37 -8.02
N ARG A 80 12.60 -5.78 -9.17
CA ARG A 80 12.10 -4.41 -9.29
C ARG A 80 10.85 -4.13 -8.45
N HIS A 81 10.00 -5.14 -8.25
CA HIS A 81 8.76 -5.02 -7.46
C HIS A 81 8.86 -5.73 -6.08
N ARG A 82 9.79 -6.69 -5.92
CA ARG A 82 10.10 -7.32 -4.63
C ARG A 82 10.91 -6.44 -3.69
N ILE A 83 11.95 -5.75 -4.20
CA ILE A 83 12.87 -4.95 -3.37
C ILE A 83 12.12 -3.85 -2.60
N PRO A 84 11.27 -3.01 -3.24
CA PRO A 84 10.53 -1.98 -2.51
C PRO A 84 9.63 -2.56 -1.40
N ARG A 85 9.03 -3.73 -1.63
CA ARG A 85 8.19 -4.42 -0.64
C ARG A 85 9.00 -4.96 0.54
N ILE A 86 10.19 -5.50 0.29
CA ILE A 86 11.09 -5.96 1.35
C ILE A 86 11.62 -4.76 2.15
N LEU A 87 12.07 -3.70 1.46
CA LEU A 87 12.52 -2.46 2.10
C LEU A 87 11.41 -1.81 2.93
N PHE A 88 10.16 -1.85 2.45
CA PHE A 88 9.00 -1.42 3.22
C PHE A 88 8.82 -2.26 4.50
N LEU A 89 8.85 -3.60 4.39
CA LEU A 89 8.72 -4.48 5.55
C LEU A 89 9.84 -4.26 6.57
N ILE A 90 11.07 -4.07 6.11
CA ILE A 90 12.22 -3.75 6.96
C ILE A 90 12.03 -2.40 7.64
N SER A 91 11.71 -1.35 6.87
CA SER A 91 11.40 0.00 7.39
C SER A 91 10.30 -0.06 8.45
N PHE A 92 9.25 -0.83 8.19
CA PHE A 92 8.12 -1.01 9.09
C PHE A 92 8.49 -1.72 10.40
N LEU A 93 9.30 -2.77 10.34
CA LEU A 93 9.80 -3.48 11.52
C LEU A 93 10.76 -2.60 12.35
N CYS A 94 11.69 -1.91 11.69
CA CYS A 94 12.58 -0.97 12.36
C CYS A 94 11.79 0.15 13.05
N TYR A 95 10.75 0.66 12.39
CA TYR A 95 9.87 1.67 12.95
C TYR A 95 9.11 1.15 14.18
N ALA A 96 8.50 -0.04 14.11
CA ALA A 96 7.80 -0.62 15.27
C ALA A 96 8.76 -0.90 16.45
N ALA A 97 9.98 -1.34 16.18
CA ALA A 97 11.01 -1.54 17.20
C ALA A 97 11.43 -0.22 17.86
N ALA A 98 11.62 0.84 17.06
CA ALA A 98 11.94 2.17 17.58
C ALA A 98 10.81 2.73 18.46
N MET A 99 9.55 2.58 18.04
CA MET A 99 8.38 2.97 18.82
C MET A 99 8.35 2.30 20.20
N LEU A 100 8.62 0.99 20.23
CA LEU A 100 8.63 0.21 21.45
C LEU A 100 9.78 0.60 22.38
N GLY A 101 10.99 0.74 21.82
CA GLY A 101 12.18 1.16 22.56
C GLY A 101 12.01 2.56 23.17
N PHE A 102 11.59 3.53 22.37
CA PHE A 102 11.34 4.90 22.85
C PHE A 102 10.18 4.96 23.84
N GLY A 103 9.13 4.17 23.63
CA GLY A 103 7.99 4.09 24.55
C GLY A 103 8.38 3.56 25.93
N VAL A 104 9.20 2.50 25.98
CA VAL A 104 9.74 1.97 27.24
C VAL A 104 10.65 2.99 27.93
N LEU A 105 11.50 3.68 27.16
CA LEU A 105 12.36 4.72 27.72
C LEU A 105 11.53 5.86 28.34
N TYR A 106 10.46 6.33 27.69
CA TYR A 106 9.53 7.31 28.27
C TYR A 106 8.92 6.84 29.60
N ILE A 107 8.51 5.57 29.69
CA ILE A 107 7.92 5.01 30.91
C ILE A 107 8.96 4.97 32.04
N ILE A 108 10.16 4.42 31.78
CA ILE A 108 11.21 4.27 32.81
C ILE A 108 11.64 5.63 33.34
N ASN A 109 11.74 6.63 32.45
CA ASN A 109 12.29 7.92 32.80
C ASN A 109 11.27 8.85 33.49
N THR A 110 9.98 8.51 33.53
CA THR A 110 8.96 9.26 34.28
C THR A 110 9.33 9.55 35.73
N HIS A 111 10.01 8.61 36.38
CA HIS A 111 10.45 8.73 37.76
C HIS A 111 11.52 9.83 37.94
N ASN A 112 12.31 10.12 36.91
CA ASN A 112 13.34 11.16 36.94
C ASN A 112 12.76 12.56 36.73
N PHE A 113 11.54 12.68 36.20
CA PHE A 113 10.93 13.96 35.84
C PHE A 113 9.89 14.48 36.84
N GLY A 114 9.53 13.68 37.85
CA GLY A 114 8.58 14.08 38.90
C GLY A 114 7.18 14.45 38.37
N LYS A 115 6.87 14.14 37.11
CA LYS A 115 5.59 14.42 36.45
C LYS A 115 5.10 13.16 35.74
N PRO A 116 3.78 12.85 35.80
CA PRO A 116 3.23 11.63 35.20
C PRO A 116 3.05 11.72 33.67
N HIS A 117 3.02 12.93 33.11
CA HIS A 117 2.72 13.16 31.69
C HIS A 117 3.64 12.46 30.68
N PRO A 118 4.97 12.39 30.87
CA PRO A 118 5.88 11.67 29.96
C PRO A 118 5.57 10.16 29.84
N GLY A 119 4.98 9.55 30.88
CA GLY A 119 4.70 8.11 30.93
C GLY A 119 3.52 7.70 30.08
N TYR A 120 2.49 8.56 30.00
CA TYR A 120 1.33 8.31 29.14
C TYR A 120 1.72 8.27 27.65
N TRP A 121 2.67 9.12 27.24
CA TRP A 121 3.22 9.10 25.87
C TRP A 121 3.99 7.82 25.57
N GLY A 122 4.72 7.31 26.57
CA GLY A 122 5.42 6.03 26.47
C GLY A 122 4.46 4.85 26.32
N ILE A 123 3.43 4.77 27.16
CA ILE A 123 2.38 3.74 27.09
C ILE A 123 1.68 3.77 25.73
N LEU A 124 1.28 4.95 25.25
CA LEU A 124 0.61 5.10 23.96
C LEU A 124 1.50 4.67 22.78
N SER A 125 2.80 4.97 22.84
CA SER A 125 3.78 4.54 21.83
C SER A 125 3.94 3.01 21.80
N VAL A 126 4.00 2.36 22.96
CA VAL A 126 4.07 0.90 23.07
C VAL A 126 2.79 0.25 22.55
N LEU A 127 1.61 0.77 22.91
CA LEU A 127 0.33 0.26 22.40
C LEU A 127 0.22 0.39 20.88
N LEU A 128 0.65 1.52 20.31
CA LEU A 128 0.68 1.71 18.86
C LEU A 128 1.66 0.75 18.17
N ALA A 129 2.85 0.52 18.76
CA ALA A 129 3.81 -0.46 18.24
C ALA A 129 3.22 -1.88 18.24
N LEU A 130 2.55 -2.26 19.33
CA LEU A 130 1.87 -3.55 19.44
C LEU A 130 0.77 -3.68 18.37
N VAL A 131 -0.07 -2.67 18.17
CA VAL A 131 -1.11 -2.69 17.12
C VAL A 131 -0.48 -2.82 15.73
N LEU A 132 0.60 -2.08 15.46
CA LEU A 132 1.31 -2.13 14.17
C LEU A 132 1.91 -3.51 13.87
N VAL A 133 2.37 -4.25 14.87
CA VAL A 133 2.95 -5.60 14.70
C VAL A 133 1.88 -6.68 14.72
N THR A 134 0.97 -6.64 15.70
CA THR A 134 -0.02 -7.71 15.92
C THR A 134 -1.16 -7.71 14.92
N ALA A 135 -1.64 -6.55 14.47
CA ALA A 135 -2.73 -6.49 13.49
C ALA A 135 -2.39 -7.18 12.16
N PRO A 136 -1.21 -6.97 11.54
CA PRO A 136 -0.85 -7.72 10.33
C PRO A 136 -0.61 -9.21 10.58
N VAL A 137 -0.19 -9.62 11.79
CA VAL A 137 0.03 -11.04 12.15
C VAL A 137 -1.31 -11.78 12.36
N ILE A 138 -2.27 -11.16 13.05
CA ILE A 138 -3.54 -11.79 13.43
C ILE A 138 -4.56 -11.78 12.27
N ALA A 139 -4.75 -10.63 11.62
CA ALA A 139 -5.79 -10.48 10.59
C ALA A 139 -5.24 -10.63 9.15
N GLY A 140 -3.93 -10.81 9.00
CA GLY A 140 -3.23 -10.78 7.72
C GLY A 140 -3.06 -9.35 7.20
N LEU A 141 -1.94 -9.10 6.52
CA LEU A 141 -1.60 -7.79 5.92
C LEU A 141 -2.77 -7.11 5.17
N PRO A 142 -3.60 -7.82 4.38
CA PRO A 142 -4.64 -7.19 3.58
C PRO A 142 -5.78 -6.55 4.36
N ARG A 143 -6.23 -7.20 5.44
CA ARG A 143 -7.33 -6.71 6.28
C ARG A 143 -6.86 -5.60 7.24
N SER A 144 -5.56 -5.54 7.49
CA SER A 144 -4.96 -4.59 8.44
C SER A 144 -4.44 -3.31 7.79
N TRP A 145 -4.50 -3.17 6.46
CA TRP A 145 -3.93 -2.00 5.75
C TRP A 145 -4.47 -0.65 6.23
N ASN A 146 -5.79 -0.52 6.36
CA ASN A 146 -6.40 0.73 6.83
C ASN A 146 -5.97 1.05 8.26
N LEU A 147 -6.02 0.04 9.14
CA LEU A 147 -5.63 0.20 10.54
C LEU A 147 -4.17 0.64 10.66
N ILE A 148 -3.26 -0.05 9.97
CA ILE A 148 -1.82 0.25 9.97
C ILE A 148 -1.57 1.65 9.40
N LYS A 149 -2.23 2.00 8.29
CA LYS A 149 -2.12 3.33 7.67
C LYS A 149 -2.56 4.43 8.65
N TYR A 150 -3.72 4.28 9.29
CA TYR A 150 -4.20 5.26 10.25
C TYR A 150 -3.28 5.36 11.48
N SER A 151 -2.73 4.25 11.95
CA SER A 151 -1.73 4.26 13.03
C SER A 151 -0.46 5.04 12.65
N CYS A 152 0.01 4.96 11.40
CA CYS A 152 1.11 5.81 10.93
C CYS A 152 0.75 7.31 10.95
N TRP A 153 -0.45 7.68 10.51
CA TRP A 153 -0.90 9.08 10.52
C TRP A 153 -1.11 9.63 11.93
N ILE A 154 -1.72 8.83 12.81
CA ILE A 154 -1.89 9.17 14.23
C ILE A 154 -0.53 9.42 14.88
N TYR A 155 0.44 8.54 14.64
CA TYR A 155 1.76 8.75 15.21
C TYR A 155 2.47 9.96 14.60
N ALA A 156 2.38 10.20 13.30
CA ALA A 156 2.92 11.43 12.69
C ALA A 156 2.36 12.69 13.38
N ALA A 157 1.05 12.74 13.61
CA ALA A 157 0.42 13.84 14.34
C ALA A 157 0.92 13.94 15.80
N MET A 158 1.08 12.81 16.47
CA MET A 158 1.65 12.76 17.82
C MET A 158 3.10 13.23 17.89
N GLN A 159 3.91 13.07 16.84
CA GLN A 159 5.28 13.57 16.80
C GLN A 159 5.35 15.09 16.58
N VAL A 160 4.34 15.67 15.92
CA VAL A 160 4.25 17.12 15.70
C VAL A 160 3.83 17.86 16.98
N LEU A 161 3.03 17.24 17.84
CA LEU A 161 2.53 17.88 19.07
C LEU A 161 3.66 18.34 20.02
N PRO A 162 4.68 17.51 20.33
CA PRO A 162 5.87 17.94 21.07
C PRO A 162 6.61 19.13 20.44
N ILE A 163 6.69 19.18 19.10
CA ILE A 163 7.34 20.28 18.35
C ILE A 163 6.57 21.59 18.57
N LEU A 164 5.24 21.54 18.47
CA LEU A 164 4.38 22.71 18.69
C LEU A 164 4.43 23.17 20.15
N CYS A 165 4.38 22.24 21.10
CA CYS A 165 4.51 22.54 22.52
C CYS A 165 5.86 23.20 22.84
N TRP A 166 6.95 22.73 22.23
CA TRP A 166 8.27 23.34 22.38
C TRP A 166 8.34 24.76 21.81
N MET A 167 7.85 24.95 20.57
CA MET A 167 7.82 26.26 19.92
C MET A 167 7.02 27.29 20.73
N ALA A 168 5.96 26.85 21.42
CA ALA A 168 5.10 27.71 22.22
C ALA A 168 5.62 27.98 23.64
N LEU A 169 6.31 27.01 24.27
CA LEU A 169 6.65 27.05 25.71
C LEU A 169 8.12 27.31 26.01
N GLY A 170 9.03 27.19 25.03
CA GLY A 170 10.45 27.52 25.19
C GLY A 170 11.15 26.74 26.31
N GLY A 171 11.56 25.50 26.04
CA GLY A 171 12.29 24.65 27.01
C GLY A 171 13.16 23.59 26.35
N PRO A 172 13.94 22.77 27.07
CA PRO A 172 14.61 21.60 26.50
C PRO A 172 13.59 20.57 26.00
N PHE A 173 13.97 19.77 25.00
CA PHE A 173 13.11 18.73 24.43
C PHE A 173 13.36 17.40 25.14
N GLU A 174 12.30 16.67 25.45
CA GLU A 174 12.40 15.30 25.93
C GLU A 174 12.28 14.34 24.75
N VAL A 175 13.40 13.76 24.32
CA VAL A 175 13.38 12.64 23.38
C VAL A 175 13.61 11.37 24.18
N SER A 176 12.53 10.61 24.38
CA SER A 176 12.62 9.25 24.92
C SER A 176 13.33 9.20 26.27
N GLY A 177 12.97 10.14 27.16
CA GLY A 177 13.56 10.28 28.48
C GLY A 177 14.96 10.91 28.54
N ILE A 178 15.61 11.19 27.43
CA ILE A 178 16.85 11.97 27.43
C ILE A 178 16.50 13.43 27.18
N MET A 179 16.92 14.30 28.10
CA MET A 179 16.90 15.74 27.90
C MET A 179 17.90 16.07 26.80
N VAL A 180 17.40 16.39 25.62
CA VAL A 180 18.21 16.83 24.49
C VAL A 180 17.97 18.32 24.26
N SER A 181 18.95 18.96 23.62
CA SER A 181 18.79 20.34 23.19
C SER A 181 17.51 20.47 22.33
N GLY A 182 16.85 21.63 22.42
CA GLY A 182 15.61 21.90 21.66
C GLY A 182 15.74 21.57 20.16
N ALA A 183 16.91 21.84 19.58
CA ALA A 183 17.24 21.51 18.19
C ALA A 183 17.32 20.00 17.93
N ALA A 184 18.00 19.23 18.78
CA ALA A 184 18.14 17.79 18.63
C ALA A 184 16.81 17.04 18.85
N GLY A 185 15.96 17.55 19.75
CA GLY A 185 14.61 17.03 19.93
C GLY A 185 13.68 17.33 18.77
N THR A 186 13.65 18.58 18.32
CA THR A 186 12.88 18.98 17.14
C THR A 186 13.28 18.15 15.91
N LEU A 187 14.59 17.91 15.72
CA LEU A 187 15.10 17.08 14.62
C LEU A 187 14.60 15.63 14.75
N SER A 188 14.74 15.02 15.92
CA SER A 188 14.31 13.64 16.16
C SER A 188 12.81 13.44 15.89
N HIS A 189 11.96 14.32 16.45
CA HIS A 189 10.51 14.26 16.23
C HIS A 189 10.13 14.57 14.78
N SER A 190 10.85 15.47 14.10
CA SER A 190 10.63 15.74 12.67
C SER A 190 11.00 14.55 11.80
N VAL A 191 12.11 13.87 12.09
CA VAL A 191 12.52 12.65 11.39
C VAL A 191 11.48 11.55 11.59
N LEU A 192 11.01 11.33 12.83
CA LEU A 192 9.97 10.35 13.12
C LEU A 192 8.65 10.70 12.41
N ALA A 193 8.22 11.97 12.44
CA ALA A 193 7.01 12.42 11.75
C ALA A 193 7.10 12.18 10.23
N VAL A 194 8.20 12.58 9.60
CA VAL A 194 8.44 12.37 8.16
C VAL A 194 8.47 10.88 7.84
N TRP A 195 9.15 10.07 8.66
CA TRP A 195 9.21 8.62 8.46
C TRP A 195 7.82 7.97 8.57
N SER A 196 6.99 8.39 9.52
CA SER A 196 5.60 7.94 9.66
C SER A 196 4.74 8.32 8.46
N VAL A 197 4.87 9.56 7.96
CA VAL A 197 4.16 10.02 6.76
C VAL A 197 4.60 9.23 5.52
N MET A 198 5.91 9.01 5.35
CA MET A 198 6.44 8.21 4.23
C MET A 198 5.92 6.78 4.26
N ASN A 199 5.94 6.12 5.42
CA ASN A 199 5.37 4.78 5.57
C ASN A 199 3.86 4.79 5.28
N GLY A 200 3.11 5.76 5.81
CA GLY A 200 1.66 5.90 5.57
C GLY A 200 1.30 6.15 4.10
N TYR A 201 2.12 6.95 3.40
CA TYR A 201 1.98 7.20 1.96
C TYR A 201 2.28 5.94 1.14
N GLN A 202 3.40 5.28 1.42
CA GLN A 202 3.78 4.02 0.76
C GLN A 202 2.72 2.93 0.99
N LEU A 203 2.19 2.81 2.21
CA LEU A 203 1.05 1.95 2.53
C LEU A 203 -0.18 2.28 1.69
N GLY A 204 -0.49 3.56 1.47
CA GLY A 204 -1.56 3.99 0.58
C GLY A 204 -1.33 3.61 -0.89
N CYS A 205 -0.10 3.74 -1.39
CA CYS A 205 0.28 3.31 -2.74
C CYS A 205 0.16 1.79 -2.89
N TYR A 206 0.64 1.03 -1.90
CA TYR A 206 0.52 -0.43 -1.89
C TYR A 206 -0.93 -0.88 -1.74
N GLN A 207 -1.71 -0.24 -0.87
CA GLN A 207 -3.14 -0.51 -0.75
C GLN A 207 -3.84 -0.29 -2.09
N LYS A 208 -3.61 0.81 -2.81
CA LYS A 208 -4.19 1.00 -4.15
C LYS A 208 -3.75 -0.08 -5.14
N ALA A 209 -2.49 -0.54 -5.06
CA ALA A 209 -1.97 -1.60 -5.91
C ALA A 209 -2.54 -3.00 -5.55
N PHE A 210 -3.04 -3.20 -4.32
CA PHE A 210 -3.40 -4.53 -3.81
C PHE A 210 -4.83 -4.67 -3.25
N SER A 211 -5.56 -3.60 -2.92
CA SER A 211 -6.94 -3.67 -2.41
C SER A 211 -7.95 -3.95 -3.50
N ASN A 212 -7.63 -3.65 -4.76
CA ASN A 212 -8.39 -4.15 -5.91
C ASN A 212 -8.31 -5.68 -6.06
N ARG A 213 -7.52 -6.39 -5.23
CA ARG A 213 -7.58 -7.86 -5.11
C ARG A 213 -8.77 -8.38 -4.27
N PHE A 214 -9.44 -7.56 -3.46
CA PHE A 214 -10.34 -8.09 -2.42
C PHE A 214 -11.83 -7.76 -2.59
N SER A 215 -12.22 -6.95 -3.58
CA SER A 215 -13.64 -6.84 -3.95
C SER A 215 -14.17 -8.12 -4.63
N ILE A 216 -13.30 -9.06 -5.04
CA ILE A 216 -13.68 -10.31 -5.71
C ILE A 216 -13.57 -11.53 -4.77
N LEU A 217 -12.97 -11.39 -3.58
CA LEU A 217 -12.91 -12.46 -2.56
C LEU A 217 -14.03 -12.33 -1.49
N GLY A 218 -15.09 -11.59 -1.81
CA GLY A 218 -16.23 -11.31 -0.91
C GLY A 218 -17.47 -12.17 -1.15
N HIS A 219 -17.40 -13.24 -1.94
CA HIS A 219 -18.43 -14.27 -2.03
C HIS A 219 -17.81 -15.66 -2.13
N CYS A 220 -17.53 -16.24 -0.96
CA CYS A 220 -17.69 -17.65 -0.60
C CYS A 220 -17.96 -17.68 0.90
#